data_AF-A0A3R6MPX8-F1
#
_entry.id   AF-A0A3R6MPX8-F1
#
_cell.length_a   1.000
_cell.length_b   1.000
_cell.length_c   1.000
_cell.angle_alpha   90.00
_cell.angle_beta   90.00
_cell.angle_gamma   90.00
#
_symmetry.space_group_name_H-M   'P 1'
#
loop_
_entity.id
_entity.type
_entity.pdbx_description
1 polymer ?
#
loop_
_entity_poly.entity_id
_entity_poly.type
_entity_poly.pdbx_seq_one_letter_code
_entity_poly.pdbx_strand_id
1 'polypeptide(L)'
;MQCYDRFIDIVKQMSMTATEQIAKLKGTVVADELASDFSEIGMMYAKELLESEWISQEQYIIAKSIDEMLIGMSKKNELWTEDALLNAEEWEECRKKGGLLLETLE
;
A
#
# COMPACT_ATOMS: atom_id res chain seq x y z
N MET A 1 -17.45 -6.20 -7.58
CA MET A 1 -16.57 -7.37 -7.40
C MET A 1 -15.15 -7.07 -7.88
N GLN A 2 -14.96 -6.55 -9.11
CA GLN A 2 -13.64 -6.15 -9.64
C GLN A 2 -12.86 -5.14 -8.76
N CYS A 3 -13.54 -4.23 -8.05
CA CYS A 3 -12.90 -3.29 -7.11
C CYS A 3 -12.29 -3.99 -5.88
N TYR A 4 -12.93 -5.05 -5.37
CA TYR A 4 -12.43 -5.79 -4.20
C TYR A 4 -11.17 -6.56 -4.58
N ASP A 5 -11.20 -7.32 -5.68
CA ASP A 5 -10.04 -8.07 -6.15
C ASP A 5 -8.85 -7.13 -6.44
N ARG A 6 -9.12 -5.98 -7.08
CA ARG A 6 -8.06 -5.00 -7.36
C ARG A 6 -7.51 -4.34 -6.10
N PHE A 7 -8.36 -4.05 -5.11
CA PHE A 7 -7.92 -3.56 -3.81
C PHE A 7 -7.02 -4.59 -3.11
N ILE A 8 -7.42 -5.86 -3.10
CA ILE A 8 -6.63 -6.96 -2.53
C ILE A 8 -5.27 -7.09 -3.24
N ASP A 9 -5.22 -6.98 -4.58
CA ASP A 9 -3.96 -7.04 -5.32
C ASP A 9 -3.00 -5.90 -4.94
N ILE A 10 -3.52 -4.70 -4.72
CA ILE A 10 -2.74 -3.53 -4.29
C ILE A 10 -2.23 -3.73 -2.86
N VAL A 11 -3.09 -4.20 -1.95
CA VAL A 11 -2.69 -4.52 -0.57
C VAL A 11 -1.63 -5.63 -0.54
N LYS A 12 -1.78 -6.68 -1.36
CA LYS A 12 -0.78 -7.75 -1.53
C LYS A 12 0.55 -7.21 -2.02
N GLN A 13 0.53 -6.27 -2.96
CA GLN A 13 1.74 -5.63 -3.45
C GLN A 13 2.40 -4.76 -2.38
N MET A 14 1.61 -4.06 -1.56
CA MET A 14 2.13 -3.30 -0.42
C MET A 14 2.71 -4.20 0.66
N SER A 15 2.17 -5.40 0.89
CA SER A 15 2.64 -6.33 1.93
C SER A 15 3.86 -7.17 1.55
N MET A 16 4.18 -7.27 0.25
CA MET A 16 5.37 -7.96 -0.26
C MET A 16 6.66 -7.43 0.37
N THR A 17 7.68 -8.27 0.43
CA THR A 17 9.04 -7.82 0.81
C THR A 17 9.57 -6.80 -0.21
N ALA A 18 10.51 -5.95 0.22
CA ALA A 18 11.13 -4.96 -0.66
C ALA A 18 11.69 -5.58 -1.96
N THR A 19 12.35 -6.73 -1.85
CA THR A 19 12.90 -7.46 -3.00
C THR A 19 11.81 -7.93 -3.96
N GLU A 20 10.68 -8.42 -3.46
CA GLU A 20 9.54 -8.83 -4.28
C GLU A 20 8.87 -7.63 -4.96
N GLN A 21 8.71 -6.52 -4.23
CA GLN A 21 8.17 -5.27 -4.77
C GLN A 21 9.02 -4.77 -5.94
N ILE A 22 10.34 -4.70 -5.76
CA ILE A 22 11.30 -4.29 -6.79
C ILE A 22 11.28 -5.24 -7.99
N ALA A 23 11.26 -6.56 -7.74
CA ALA A 23 11.22 -7.55 -8.80
C ALA A 23 9.93 -7.47 -9.63
N LYS A 24 8.78 -7.27 -8.97
CA LYS A 24 7.46 -7.18 -9.60
C LYS A 24 7.30 -5.92 -10.44
N LEU A 25 7.83 -4.79 -9.98
CA LEU A 25 7.71 -3.48 -10.61
C LEU A 25 8.97 -3.09 -11.41
N LYS A 26 9.79 -4.07 -11.78
CA LYS A 26 11.04 -3.82 -12.49
C LYS A 26 10.81 -3.02 -13.77
N GLY A 27 11.50 -1.90 -13.89
CA GLY A 27 11.41 -0.99 -15.04
C GLY A 27 10.52 0.23 -14.80
N THR A 28 9.91 0.37 -13.62
CA THR A 28 9.26 1.60 -13.15
C THR A 28 10.10 2.28 -12.07
N VAL A 29 9.64 3.44 -11.59
CA VAL A 29 10.11 3.99 -10.31
C VAL A 29 9.29 3.32 -9.21
N VAL A 30 9.84 2.23 -8.65
CA VAL A 30 9.10 1.29 -7.78
C VAL A 30 8.38 1.98 -6.61
N ALA A 31 9.06 2.93 -5.94
CA ALA A 31 8.50 3.67 -4.82
C ALA A 31 7.29 4.52 -5.24
N ASP A 32 7.41 5.23 -6.36
CA ASP A 32 6.34 6.07 -6.91
C ASP A 32 5.15 5.20 -7.31
N GLU A 33 5.39 4.10 -8.02
CA GLU A 33 4.33 3.19 -8.49
C GLU A 33 3.58 2.55 -7.30
N LEU A 34 4.30 2.08 -6.28
CA LEU A 34 3.68 1.54 -5.06
C LEU A 34 2.79 2.57 -4.37
N ALA A 35 3.29 3.80 -4.22
CA ALA A 35 2.57 4.84 -3.52
C ALA A 35 1.34 5.30 -4.31
N SER A 36 1.48 5.56 -5.61
CA SER A 36 0.37 5.98 -6.46
C SER A 36 -0.69 4.87 -6.61
N ASP A 37 -0.29 3.61 -6.82
CA ASP A 37 -1.25 2.49 -6.84
C ASP A 37 -2.03 2.42 -5.53
N PHE A 38 -1.37 2.58 -4.38
CA PHE A 38 -2.03 2.49 -3.09
C PHE A 38 -2.92 3.72 -2.80
N SER A 39 -2.36 4.93 -2.87
CA SER A 39 -3.02 6.18 -2.49
C SER A 39 -4.08 6.63 -3.48
N GLU A 40 -3.88 6.43 -4.79
CA GLU A 40 -4.81 6.94 -5.80
C GLU A 40 -5.87 5.89 -6.17
N ILE A 41 -5.47 4.62 -6.28
CA ILE A 41 -6.36 3.55 -6.72
C ILE A 41 -6.87 2.75 -5.51
N GLY A 42 -5.96 2.28 -4.65
CA GLY A 42 -6.29 1.48 -3.47
C GLY A 42 -7.27 2.19 -2.54
N MET A 43 -7.00 3.45 -2.19
CA MET A 43 -7.88 4.23 -1.31
C MET A 43 -9.22 4.58 -1.93
N MET A 44 -9.28 4.76 -3.26
CA MET A 44 -10.54 4.95 -3.97
C MET A 44 -11.43 3.72 -3.78
N TYR A 45 -10.89 2.52 -4.02
CA TYR A 45 -11.63 1.28 -3.80
C TYR A 45 -11.93 1.01 -2.33
N ALA A 46 -11.01 1.27 -1.42
CA ALA A 46 -11.24 1.10 0.02
C ALA A 46 -12.48 1.91 0.47
N LYS A 47 -12.64 3.13 -0.04
CA LYS A 47 -13.78 3.98 0.27
C LYS A 47 -15.09 3.40 -0.28
N GLU A 48 -15.12 2.99 -1.55
CA GLU A 48 -16.30 2.37 -2.16
C GLU A 48 -16.71 1.08 -1.44
N LEU A 49 -15.73 0.27 -1.03
CA LEU A 49 -15.94 -0.98 -0.32
C LEU A 49 -16.45 -0.75 1.10
N LEU A 50 -15.99 0.30 1.80
CA LEU A 50 -16.51 0.69 3.10
C LEU A 50 -17.97 1.15 3.00
N GLU A 51 -18.28 2.02 2.03
CA GLU A 51 -19.65 2.53 1.79
C GLU A 51 -20.62 1.40 1.45
N SER A 52 -20.13 0.33 0.84
CA SER A 52 -20.90 -0.86 0.48
C SER A 52 -20.88 -1.96 1.56
N GLU A 53 -20.24 -1.72 2.71
CA GLU A 53 -20.06 -2.67 3.83
C GLU A 53 -19.29 -3.96 3.46
N TRP A 54 -18.47 -3.94 2.41
CA TRP A 54 -17.59 -5.05 2.02
C TRP A 54 -16.32 -5.12 2.86
N ILE A 55 -15.86 -3.97 3.37
CA ILE A 55 -14.80 -3.91 4.37
C ILE A 55 -15.32 -3.17 5.60
N SER A 56 -14.77 -3.53 6.76
CA SER A 56 -15.10 -2.89 8.03
C SER A 56 -14.44 -1.51 8.15
N GLN A 57 -14.95 -0.71 9.08
CA GLN A 57 -14.32 0.56 9.46
C GLN A 57 -12.87 0.36 9.96
N GLU A 58 -12.59 -0.76 10.62
CA GLU A 58 -11.26 -1.09 11.12
C GLU A 58 -10.27 -1.36 9.97
N GLN A 59 -10.67 -2.17 8.99
CA GLN A 59 -9.88 -2.41 7.77
C GLN A 59 -9.60 -1.10 7.02
N TYR A 60 -10.61 -0.24 6.88
CA TYR A 60 -10.44 1.06 6.24
C TYR A 60 -9.49 1.98 7.01
N ILE A 61 -9.53 1.96 8.36
CA ILE A 61 -8.60 2.75 9.19
C ILE A 61 -7.15 2.27 8.99
N ILE A 62 -6.92 0.96 8.89
CA ILE A 62 -5.57 0.43 8.62
C ILE A 62 -5.10 0.91 7.24
N ALA A 63 -5.93 0.80 6.20
CA ALA A 63 -5.59 1.29 4.85
C ALA A 63 -5.27 2.80 4.85
N LYS A 64 -6.09 3.60 5.53
CA LYS A 64 -5.88 5.04 5.67
C LYS A 64 -4.58 5.38 6.41
N SER A 65 -4.19 4.58 7.39
CA SER A 65 -2.93 4.79 8.11
C SER A 65 -1.70 4.59 7.23
N ILE A 66 -1.76 3.67 6.24
CA ILE A 66 -0.71 3.49 5.24
C ILE A 66 -0.66 4.71 4.32
N ASP A 67 -1.80 5.17 3.83
CA ASP A 67 -1.90 6.36 2.97
C ASP A 67 -1.33 7.62 3.66
N GLU A 68 -1.69 7.83 4.93
CA GLU A 68 -1.15 8.95 5.72
C GLU A 68 0.38 8.87 5.90
N MET A 69 0.94 7.66 6.01
CA MET A 69 2.39 7.46 6.03
C MET A 69 3.02 7.82 4.69
N LEU A 70 2.48 7.33 3.57
CA LEU A 70 2.97 7.65 2.22
C LEU A 70 2.94 9.17 1.95
N ILE A 71 1.87 9.86 2.35
CA ILE A 71 1.79 11.33 2.28
C ILE A 71 2.87 11.97 3.16
N GLY A 72 3.13 11.43 4.35
CA GLY A 72 4.19 11.91 5.22
C GLY A 72 5.58 11.77 4.58
N MET A 73 5.84 10.62 3.95
CA MET A 73 7.08 10.29 3.25
C MET A 73 7.30 11.15 2.00
N SER A 74 6.24 11.65 1.35
CA SER A 74 6.33 12.52 0.16
C SER A 74 7.15 13.79 0.38
N LYS A 75 7.36 14.18 1.64
CA LYS A 75 8.14 15.35 2.04
C LYS A 75 9.65 15.08 2.14
N LYS A 76 10.07 13.82 2.01
CA LYS A 76 11.45 13.34 2.19
C LYS A 76 11.90 12.59 0.95
N ASN A 77 12.50 13.29 -0.02
CA ASN A 77 12.88 12.72 -1.32
C ASN A 77 13.82 11.51 -1.20
N GLU A 78 14.63 11.43 -0.15
CA GLU A 78 15.52 10.31 0.14
C GLU A 78 14.79 8.97 0.32
N LEU A 79 13.51 9.00 0.71
CA LEU A 79 12.68 7.81 0.87
C LEU A 79 12.16 7.24 -0.46
N TRP A 80 12.30 7.97 -1.58
CA TRP A 80 11.72 7.59 -2.88
C TRP A 80 12.77 6.93 -3.79
N THR A 81 13.51 5.98 -3.23
CA THR A 81 14.57 5.24 -3.93
C THR A 81 14.45 3.74 -3.66
N GLU A 82 15.01 2.91 -4.53
CA GLU A 82 15.09 1.45 -4.30
C GLU A 82 15.90 1.13 -3.03
N ASP A 83 16.92 1.92 -2.71
CA ASP A 83 17.70 1.76 -1.48
C ASP A 83 16.85 2.00 -0.23
N ALA A 84 16.03 3.05 -0.24
CA ALA A 84 15.08 3.31 0.84
C ALA A 84 13.99 2.24 0.94
N LEU A 85 13.49 1.70 -0.18
CA LEU A 85 12.56 0.57 -0.15
C LEU A 85 13.14 -0.64 0.61
N LEU A 86 14.44 -0.91 0.42
CA LEU A 86 15.16 -2.01 1.07
C LEU A 86 15.45 -1.73 2.54
N ASN A 87 15.81 -0.49 2.89
CA ASN A 87 16.49 -0.20 4.15
C ASN A 87 15.76 0.78 5.08
N ALA A 88 14.78 1.55 4.59
CA ALA A 88 14.09 2.55 5.40
C ALA A 88 12.98 1.94 6.25
N GLU A 89 12.96 2.31 7.53
CA GLU A 89 11.94 1.86 8.49
C GLU A 89 10.53 2.28 8.05
N GLU A 90 10.39 3.45 7.40
CA GLU A 90 9.08 3.91 6.92
C GLU A 90 8.45 2.95 5.91
N TRP A 91 9.23 2.45 4.94
CA TRP A 91 8.74 1.47 3.96
C TRP A 91 8.50 0.10 4.60
N GLU A 92 9.32 -0.29 5.58
CA GLU A 92 9.09 -1.53 6.34
C GLU A 92 7.77 -1.47 7.11
N GLU A 93 7.45 -0.34 7.73
CA GLU A 93 6.21 -0.14 8.47
C GLU A 93 4.99 -0.12 7.55
N CYS A 94 5.09 0.50 6.35
CA CYS A 94 4.05 0.41 5.32
C CYS A 94 3.78 -1.06 4.94
N ARG A 95 4.83 -1.87 4.74
CA ARG A 95 4.69 -3.31 4.45
C ARG A 95 4.03 -4.08 5.59
N LYS A 96 4.44 -3.83 6.84
CA LYS A 96 3.85 -4.47 8.04
C LYS A 96 2.36 -4.17 8.15
N LYS A 97 1.96 -2.91 7.96
CA LYS A 97 0.55 -2.51 7.94
C LYS A 97 -0.20 -3.11 6.76
N GLY A 98 0.43 -3.19 5.59
CA GLY A 98 -0.11 -3.88 4.42
C GLY A 98 -0.38 -5.36 4.70
N GLY A 99 0.55 -6.04 5.38
CA GLY A 99 0.41 -7.42 5.82
C GLY A 99 -0.74 -7.59 6.83
N LEU A 100 -0.80 -6.73 7.85
CA LEU A 100 -1.89 -6.73 8.82
C LEU A 100 -3.25 -6.53 8.13
N LEU A 101 -3.35 -5.55 7.22
CA LEU A 101 -4.58 -5.32 6.47
C LEU A 101 -4.97 -6.56 5.65
N LEU A 102 -4.00 -7.17 4.97
CA LEU A 102 -4.23 -8.37 4.17
C LEU A 102 -4.78 -9.53 5.02
N GLU A 103 -4.18 -9.79 6.17
CA GLU A 103 -4.63 -10.85 7.11
C GLU A 103 -6.06 -10.64 7.58
N THR A 104 -6.52 -9.40 7.69
CA THR A 104 -7.91 -9.11 8.08
C THR A 104 -8.90 -9.24 6.93
N LEU A 105 -8.44 -9.24 5.67
CA LEU A 105 -9.27 -9.29 4.47
C LEU A 105 -9.45 -10.72 3.92
N GLU A 106 -8.54 -11.65 4.24
CA GLU A 106 -8.62 -13.08 3.90
C GLU A 106 -9.38 -13.90 4.95
#